data_AF-A0A8T4M6E8-F1
#
_entry.id   AF-A0A8T4M6E8-F1
#
_cell.length_a   1.000
_cell.length_b   1.000
_cell.length_c   1.000
_cell.angle_alpha   90.00
_cell.angle_beta   90.00
_cell.angle_gamma   90.00
#
_symmetry.space_group_name_H-M   'P 1'
#
loop_
_entity.id
_entity.type
_entity.pdbx_description
1 polymer ?
#
loop_
_entity_poly.entity_id
_entity_poly.type
_entity_poly.pdbx_seq_one_letter_code
_entity_poly.pdbx_strand_id
1 'polypeptide(L)'
;MNQNKKAAIELSIGTVVIIVLAMSMLILGLVLIRNIFTGATDSVNILDDKVQSAIVSLFAEEGTDVAVLLGPDRTAKIKPGSDDVTVGVGSRTPDGSEADRKRLQYKATLENPTGNNCVSPKFLGDRGARALFKTPLDQWISFDEFSGANVFASIEITVKKGTATCSQKIFIDVRDTENNNDEFAGTFFRLEILKEGLF
;
A
#
# COMPACT_ATOMS: atom_id res chain seq x y z
N MET A 1 -67.10 -23.83 15.36
CA MET A 1 -66.30 -23.40 14.19
C MET A 1 -65.27 -22.28 14.46
N ASN A 2 -65.05 -21.79 15.69
CA ASN A 2 -64.15 -20.65 15.96
C ASN A 2 -62.70 -20.96 16.37
N GLN A 3 -62.33 -22.24 16.59
CA GLN A 3 -60.95 -22.57 17.00
C GLN A 3 -59.96 -22.62 15.82
N ASN A 4 -60.42 -22.98 14.61
CA ASN A 4 -59.56 -23.09 13.43
C ASN A 4 -59.05 -21.75 12.89
N LYS A 5 -59.78 -20.64 13.15
CA LYS A 5 -59.34 -19.30 12.73
C LYS A 5 -58.22 -18.73 13.61
N LYS A 6 -58.16 -19.10 14.90
CA LYS A 6 -57.07 -18.67 15.79
C LYS A 6 -55.75 -19.36 15.45
N ALA A 7 -55.79 -20.66 15.16
CA ALA A 7 -54.59 -21.42 14.78
C ALA A 7 -53.95 -20.91 13.47
N ALA A 8 -54.77 -20.52 12.48
CA ALA A 8 -54.27 -19.95 11.23
C ALA A 8 -53.62 -18.57 11.42
N ILE A 9 -54.14 -17.76 12.36
CA ILE A 9 -53.59 -16.42 12.65
C ILE A 9 -52.23 -16.53 13.38
N GLU A 10 -52.09 -17.44 14.35
CA GLU A 10 -50.81 -17.66 15.03
C GLU A 10 -49.72 -18.17 14.08
N LEU A 11 -50.07 -19.06 13.14
CA LEU A 11 -49.14 -19.52 12.11
C LEU A 11 -48.68 -18.38 11.18
N SER A 12 -49.58 -17.46 10.82
CA SER A 12 -49.27 -16.31 9.96
C SER A 12 -48.40 -15.25 10.64
N ILE A 13 -48.55 -15.06 11.96
CA ILE A 13 -47.73 -14.12 12.72
C ILE A 13 -46.31 -14.68 12.91
N GLY A 14 -46.19 -15.97 13.20
CA GLY A 14 -44.89 -16.63 13.35
C GLY A 14 -44.02 -16.51 12.08
N THR A 15 -44.61 -16.72 10.90
CA THR A 15 -43.86 -16.62 9.63
C THR A 15 -43.47 -15.18 9.30
N VAL A 16 -44.33 -14.19 9.58
CA VAL A 16 -43.99 -12.78 9.37
C VAL A 16 -42.82 -12.35 10.24
N VAL A 17 -42.81 -12.75 11.53
CA VAL A 17 -41.71 -12.42 12.44
C VAL A 17 -40.39 -13.03 11.96
N ILE A 18 -40.41 -14.29 11.51
CA ILE A 18 -39.21 -14.96 10.99
C ILE A 18 -38.67 -14.24 9.74
N ILE A 19 -39.55 -13.84 8.82
CA ILE A 19 -39.15 -13.11 7.60
C ILE A 19 -38.50 -11.77 7.95
N VAL A 20 -39.09 -11.01 8.89
CA VAL A 20 -38.54 -9.71 9.31
C VAL A 20 -37.18 -9.88 9.98
N LEU A 21 -37.03 -10.89 10.85
CA LEU A 21 -35.74 -11.20 11.47
C LEU A 21 -34.68 -11.59 10.43
N ALA A 22 -35.03 -12.44 9.46
CA ALA A 22 -34.13 -12.84 8.40
C ALA A 22 -33.66 -11.66 7.54
N MET A 23 -34.57 -10.74 7.17
CA MET A 23 -34.20 -9.54 6.40
C MET A 23 -33.30 -8.60 7.21
N SER A 24 -33.56 -8.46 8.52
CA SER A 24 -32.72 -7.61 9.39
C SER A 24 -31.29 -8.14 9.53
N MET A 25 -31.11 -9.46 9.68
CA MET A 25 -29.79 -10.10 9.78
C MET A 25 -29.00 -9.99 8.47
N LEU A 26 -29.68 -10.09 7.32
CA LEU A 26 -29.03 -9.97 6.01
C LEU A 26 -28.50 -8.55 5.74
N ILE A 27 -29.28 -7.53 6.11
CA ILE A 27 -28.85 -6.13 5.97
C ILE A 27 -27.66 -5.84 6.90
N LEU A 28 -27.73 -6.26 8.17
CA LEU A 28 -26.63 -6.10 9.12
C LEU A 28 -25.35 -6.81 8.67
N GLY A 29 -25.47 -8.04 8.13
CA GLY A 29 -24.35 -8.78 7.57
C GLY A 29 -23.66 -8.04 6.42
N LEU A 30 -24.44 -7.46 5.49
CA LEU A 30 -23.90 -6.67 4.39
C LEU A 30 -23.24 -5.36 4.85
N VAL A 31 -23.80 -4.69 5.87
CA VAL A 31 -23.20 -3.47 6.44
C VAL A 31 -21.87 -3.79 7.13
N LEU A 32 -21.80 -4.90 7.89
CA LEU A 32 -20.56 -5.35 8.52
C LEU A 32 -19.47 -5.65 7.46
N ILE A 33 -19.85 -6.39 6.42
CA ILE A 33 -18.95 -6.72 5.31
C ILE A 33 -18.47 -5.45 4.61
N ARG A 34 -19.37 -4.51 4.31
CA ARG A 34 -19.01 -3.21 3.71
C ARG A 34 -18.01 -2.45 4.58
N ASN A 35 -18.24 -2.37 5.89
CA ASN A 35 -17.36 -1.64 6.81
C ASN A 35 -15.94 -2.24 6.88
N ILE A 36 -15.81 -3.57 6.80
CA ILE A 36 -14.49 -4.24 6.77
C ILE A 36 -13.78 -3.96 5.44
N PHE A 37 -14.49 -4.01 4.31
CA PHE A 37 -13.88 -3.81 2.99
C PHE A 37 -13.60 -2.34 2.66
N THR A 38 -14.40 -1.39 3.13
CA THR A 38 -14.10 0.05 2.98
C THR A 38 -12.92 0.49 3.83
N GLY A 39 -12.62 -0.20 4.94
CA GLY A 39 -11.41 0.06 5.73
C GLY A 39 -10.10 -0.49 5.11
N ALA A 40 -10.20 -1.25 4.01
CA ALA A 40 -9.05 -1.86 3.32
C ALA A 40 -8.76 -1.20 1.96
N THR A 41 -9.45 -0.13 1.60
CA THR A 41 -9.27 0.58 0.32
C THR A 41 -9.29 2.08 0.56
N ASP A 42 -8.45 2.56 1.48
CA ASP A 42 -8.05 3.96 1.50
C ASP A 42 -7.24 4.20 0.23
N SER A 43 -7.92 4.77 -0.77
CA SER A 43 -7.34 5.25 -2.01
C SER A 43 -6.26 6.27 -1.70
N VAL A 44 -5.02 5.80 -1.81
CA VAL A 44 -3.78 6.57 -1.95
C VAL A 44 -3.91 7.59 -3.07
N ASN A 45 -4.28 8.81 -2.74
CA ASN A 45 -4.09 9.96 -3.65
C ASN A 45 -3.76 11.27 -2.95
N ILE A 46 -3.59 11.26 -1.63
CA ILE A 46 -2.95 12.30 -0.82
C ILE A 46 -2.20 11.53 0.28
N LEU A 47 -0.94 11.88 0.58
CA LEU A 47 -0.23 11.33 1.74
C LEU A 47 -1.00 11.76 3.00
N ASP A 48 -2.00 10.98 3.39
CA ASP A 48 -2.91 11.27 4.50
C ASP A 48 -2.10 11.52 5.78
N ASP A 49 -2.58 12.41 6.65
CA ASP A 49 -1.88 12.77 7.90
C ASP A 49 -1.56 11.52 8.75
N LYS A 50 -2.38 10.46 8.60
CA LYS A 50 -2.15 9.14 9.20
C LYS A 50 -0.93 8.42 8.64
N VAL A 51 -0.70 8.50 7.33
CA VAL A 51 0.48 7.91 6.66
C VAL A 51 1.73 8.65 7.12
N GLN A 52 1.68 9.99 7.19
CA GLN A 52 2.80 10.80 7.69
C GLN A 52 3.09 10.47 9.17
N SER A 53 2.05 10.41 10.00
CA SER A 53 2.19 10.06 11.42
C SER A 53 2.76 8.66 11.60
N ALA A 54 2.35 7.67 10.80
CA ALA A 54 2.88 6.31 10.87
C ALA A 54 4.36 6.26 10.48
N ILE A 55 4.78 7.01 9.46
CA ILE A 55 6.19 7.13 9.07
C ILE A 55 7.00 7.80 10.18
N VAL A 56 6.49 8.87 10.80
CA VAL A 56 7.14 9.54 11.92
C VAL A 56 7.29 8.62 13.14
N SER A 57 6.27 7.80 13.43
CA SER A 57 6.37 6.77 14.47
C SER A 57 7.47 5.75 14.19
N LEU A 58 7.64 5.31 12.93
CA LEU A 58 8.72 4.40 12.55
C LEU A 58 10.12 5.00 12.80
N PHE A 59 10.32 6.31 12.57
CA PHE A 59 11.58 6.97 12.92
C PHE A 59 11.86 7.02 14.43
N ALA A 60 10.80 7.20 15.23
CA ALA A 60 10.93 7.26 16.69
C ALA A 60 11.22 5.88 17.30
N GLU A 61 10.68 4.80 16.71
CA GLU A 61 10.82 3.43 17.21
C GLU A 61 12.10 2.74 16.71
N GLU A 62 12.42 2.86 15.41
CA GLU A 62 13.56 2.15 14.81
C GLU A 62 14.86 2.98 14.84
N GLY A 63 14.78 4.30 15.09
CA GLY A 63 15.94 5.19 15.07
C GLY A 63 16.60 5.34 13.69
N THR A 64 15.90 4.94 12.63
CA THR A 64 16.38 4.95 11.24
C THR A 64 16.13 6.30 10.57
N ASP A 65 16.97 6.66 9.60
CA ASP A 65 16.85 7.94 8.88
C ASP A 65 15.99 7.84 7.61
N VAL A 66 15.57 6.62 7.23
CA VAL A 66 14.68 6.36 6.09
C VAL A 66 13.69 5.25 6.47
N ALA A 67 12.41 5.51 6.27
CA ALA A 67 11.33 4.59 6.60
C ALA A 67 10.43 4.39 5.38
N VAL A 68 9.92 3.16 5.24
CA VAL A 68 8.96 2.79 4.20
C VAL A 68 7.71 2.30 4.90
N LEU A 69 6.56 2.89 4.60
CA LEU A 69 5.30 2.48 5.21
C LEU A 69 4.78 1.21 4.56
N LEU A 70 5.18 0.07 5.10
CA LEU A 70 4.71 -1.26 4.74
C LEU A 70 4.54 -2.10 6.01
N GLY A 71 3.93 -3.28 5.88
CA GLY A 71 3.88 -4.26 6.97
C GLY A 71 5.30 -4.67 7.44
N PRO A 72 5.41 -5.43 8.54
CA PRO A 72 6.70 -5.77 9.17
C PRO A 72 7.69 -6.44 8.21
N ASP A 73 7.19 -7.17 7.22
CA ASP A 73 8.02 -7.85 6.21
C ASP A 73 8.54 -6.92 5.10
N ARG A 74 8.26 -5.61 5.16
CA ARG A 74 8.57 -4.60 4.14
C ARG A 74 8.21 -5.05 2.73
N THR A 75 7.08 -5.74 2.61
CA THR A 75 6.64 -6.40 1.36
C THR A 75 5.32 -5.82 0.88
N ALA A 76 5.32 -5.23 -0.31
CA ALA A 76 4.14 -4.78 -1.03
C ALA A 76 3.60 -5.93 -1.90
N LYS A 77 2.44 -6.48 -1.54
CA LYS A 77 1.80 -7.57 -2.27
C LYS A 77 0.74 -7.00 -3.21
N ILE A 78 0.92 -7.14 -4.52
CA ILE A 78 0.05 -6.56 -5.54
C ILE A 78 -0.58 -7.67 -6.39
N LYS A 79 -1.88 -7.55 -6.66
CA LYS A 79 -2.59 -8.45 -7.59
C LYS A 79 -2.59 -7.83 -9.00
N PRO A 80 -2.28 -8.60 -10.06
CA PRO A 80 -2.38 -8.10 -11.42
C PRO A 80 -3.77 -7.57 -11.75
N GLY A 81 -3.84 -6.40 -12.37
CA GLY A 81 -5.10 -5.76 -12.76
C GLY A 81 -5.84 -5.06 -11.62
N SER A 82 -5.25 -4.91 -10.44
CA SER A 82 -5.75 -3.98 -9.42
C SER A 82 -5.49 -2.53 -9.82
N ASP A 83 -6.11 -1.61 -9.08
CA ASP A 83 -5.78 -0.18 -9.13
C ASP A 83 -4.30 0.06 -8.77
N ASP A 84 -3.83 1.27 -9.09
CA ASP A 84 -2.48 1.72 -8.78
C ASP A 84 -2.20 1.62 -7.28
N VAL A 85 -1.03 1.09 -6.94
CA VAL A 85 -0.57 0.94 -5.56
C VAL A 85 0.49 1.98 -5.29
N THR A 86 0.34 2.70 -4.18
CA THR A 86 1.30 3.72 -3.76
C THR A 86 2.00 3.28 -2.49
N VAL A 87 3.33 3.31 -2.51
CA VAL A 87 4.18 3.04 -1.36
C VAL A 87 4.71 4.36 -0.81
N GLY A 88 4.40 4.66 0.44
CA GLY A 88 4.90 5.84 1.14
C GLY A 88 6.35 5.64 1.60
N VAL A 89 7.20 6.60 1.28
CA VAL A 89 8.60 6.66 1.70
C VAL A 89 8.82 7.97 2.43
N GLY A 90 9.58 7.95 3.52
CA GLY A 90 10.02 9.16 4.18
C GLY A 90 11.48 9.10 4.59
N SER A 91 12.05 10.28 4.79
CA SER A 91 13.38 10.44 5.37
C SER A 91 13.42 11.67 6.28
N ARG A 92 14.49 11.82 7.06
CA ARG A 92 14.76 13.00 7.89
C ARG A 92 16.16 13.54 7.64
N THR A 93 16.35 14.84 7.83
CA THR A 93 17.68 15.47 7.74
C THR A 93 18.60 14.94 8.84
N PRO A 94 19.87 14.60 8.55
CA PRO A 94 20.80 14.03 9.53
C PRO A 94 21.07 14.92 10.75
N ASP A 95 21.03 16.24 10.56
CA ASP A 95 21.30 17.24 11.58
C ASP A 95 20.03 17.73 12.30
N GLY A 96 18.85 17.18 11.96
CA GLY A 96 17.56 17.57 12.51
C GLY A 96 17.11 19.00 12.18
N SER A 97 17.76 19.68 11.24
CA SER A 97 17.34 21.00 10.80
C SER A 97 16.19 20.94 9.79
N GLU A 98 15.60 22.08 9.44
CA GLU A 98 14.42 22.09 8.56
C GLU A 98 14.78 21.54 7.17
N ALA A 99 13.96 20.62 6.68
CA ALA A 99 14.10 20.05 5.35
C ALA A 99 13.39 20.94 4.33
N ASP A 100 13.93 20.99 3.12
CA ASP A 100 13.25 21.58 1.98
C ASP A 100 13.16 20.59 0.81
N ARG A 101 12.41 20.95 -0.24
CA ARG A 101 12.22 20.10 -1.43
C ARG A 101 13.52 19.78 -2.18
N LYS A 102 14.59 20.54 -1.99
CA LYS A 102 15.84 20.41 -2.76
C LYS A 102 16.91 19.67 -1.99
N ARG A 103 16.91 19.80 -0.67
CA ARG A 103 17.91 19.29 0.24
C ARG A 103 17.96 17.78 0.22
N LEU A 104 16.82 17.13 0.46
CA LEU A 104 16.75 15.68 0.45
C LEU A 104 16.21 15.20 -0.89
N GLN A 105 16.89 14.21 -1.45
CA GLN A 105 16.47 13.54 -2.67
C GLN A 105 16.56 12.04 -2.48
N TYR A 106 15.65 11.31 -3.10
CA TYR A 106 15.67 9.85 -3.11
C TYR A 106 15.87 9.31 -4.52
N LYS A 107 16.37 8.09 -4.60
CA LYS A 107 16.53 7.32 -5.83
C LYS A 107 16.03 5.91 -5.56
N ALA A 108 15.08 5.47 -6.37
CA ALA A 108 14.61 4.10 -6.35
C ALA A 108 15.36 3.28 -7.42
N THR A 109 16.01 2.20 -7.01
CA THR A 109 16.75 1.29 -7.90
C THR A 109 16.25 -0.14 -7.76
N LEU A 110 16.22 -0.88 -8.87
CA LEU A 110 15.84 -2.29 -8.85
C LEU A 110 17.07 -3.15 -8.55
N GLU A 111 16.89 -4.17 -7.72
CA GLU A 111 17.89 -5.22 -7.57
C GLU A 111 18.21 -5.88 -8.91
N ASN A 112 19.51 -6.10 -9.15
CA ASN A 112 20.05 -6.76 -10.33
C ASN A 112 19.43 -8.15 -10.57
N PRO A 113 19.46 -8.67 -11.81
CA PRO A 113 18.90 -9.99 -12.12
C PRO A 113 19.55 -11.12 -11.32
N THR A 114 18.74 -11.82 -10.51
CA THR A 114 19.18 -12.99 -9.71
C THR A 114 18.73 -14.32 -10.32
N GLY A 115 17.94 -14.30 -11.39
CA GLY A 115 17.30 -15.46 -12.01
C GLY A 115 15.89 -15.75 -11.47
N ASN A 116 15.55 -15.24 -10.29
CA ASN A 116 14.27 -15.48 -9.60
C ASN A 116 13.48 -14.19 -9.29
N ASN A 117 13.96 -13.03 -9.73
CA ASN A 117 13.30 -11.75 -9.52
C ASN A 117 12.66 -11.19 -10.80
N CYS A 118 11.80 -10.18 -10.68
CA CYS A 118 11.02 -9.65 -11.81
C CYS A 118 11.88 -9.16 -12.97
N VAL A 119 13.04 -8.54 -12.69
CA VAL A 119 14.01 -8.09 -13.74
C VAL A 119 14.65 -9.25 -14.51
N SER A 120 14.51 -10.49 -14.04
CA SER A 120 15.07 -11.66 -14.71
C SER A 120 14.33 -11.93 -16.03
N PRO A 121 15.04 -12.31 -17.12
CA PRO A 121 14.44 -12.54 -18.45
C PRO A 121 13.35 -13.61 -18.47
N LYS A 122 13.34 -14.51 -17.50
CA LYS A 122 12.33 -15.56 -17.32
C LYS A 122 10.95 -15.01 -16.93
N PHE A 123 10.89 -13.82 -16.35
CA PHE A 123 9.65 -13.19 -15.88
C PHE A 123 9.31 -11.98 -16.76
N LEU A 124 9.62 -10.76 -16.30
CA LEU A 124 9.30 -9.53 -17.03
C LEU A 124 10.52 -8.97 -17.79
N GLY A 125 11.73 -9.35 -17.37
CA GLY A 125 12.95 -8.70 -17.82
C GLY A 125 13.08 -7.27 -17.26
N ASP A 126 14.26 -6.67 -17.44
CA ASP A 126 14.56 -5.33 -16.92
C ASP A 126 13.53 -4.27 -17.37
N ARG A 127 13.26 -4.18 -18.69
CA ARG A 127 12.26 -3.24 -19.24
C ARG A 127 10.85 -3.47 -18.70
N GLY A 128 10.43 -4.73 -18.56
CA GLY A 128 9.10 -5.06 -18.08
C GLY A 128 8.94 -4.74 -16.59
N ALA A 129 9.96 -5.03 -15.78
CA ALA A 129 9.97 -4.70 -14.36
C ALA A 129 9.95 -3.18 -14.12
N ARG A 130 10.71 -2.41 -14.90
CA ARG A 130 10.71 -0.94 -14.82
C ARG A 130 9.38 -0.32 -15.24
N ALA A 131 8.71 -0.91 -16.24
CA ALA A 131 7.41 -0.45 -16.70
C ALA A 131 6.27 -0.62 -15.68
N LEU A 132 6.52 -1.31 -14.55
CA LEU A 132 5.59 -1.37 -13.43
C LEU A 132 5.55 -0.07 -12.63
N PHE A 133 6.60 0.76 -12.70
CA PHE A 133 6.71 1.97 -11.89
C PHE A 133 6.29 3.17 -12.72
N LYS A 134 5.37 3.98 -12.19
CA LYS A 134 5.09 5.32 -12.75
C LYS A 134 6.11 6.33 -12.25
N THR A 135 6.55 6.17 -11.00
CA THR A 135 7.65 6.96 -10.44
C THR A 135 8.94 6.62 -11.18
N PRO A 136 9.70 7.60 -11.66
CA PRO A 136 10.96 7.35 -12.35
C PRO A 136 11.98 6.63 -11.47
N LEU A 137 12.67 5.65 -12.05
CA LEU A 137 13.71 4.85 -11.39
C LEU A 137 15.11 5.32 -11.81
N ASP A 138 16.13 5.00 -11.01
CA ASP A 138 17.55 5.27 -11.24
C ASP A 138 17.92 6.75 -11.45
N GLN A 139 17.06 7.66 -10.99
CA GLN A 139 17.33 9.09 -10.97
C GLN A 139 17.03 9.67 -9.60
N TRP A 140 17.80 10.70 -9.23
CA TRP A 140 17.59 11.45 -8.01
C TRP A 140 16.40 12.37 -8.18
N ILE A 141 15.38 12.16 -7.36
CA ILE A 141 14.13 12.92 -7.36
C ILE A 141 13.89 13.52 -5.98
N SER A 142 13.31 14.72 -5.97
CA SER A 142 12.90 15.41 -4.75
C SER A 142 11.71 14.74 -4.12
N PHE A 143 11.59 14.84 -2.79
CA PHE A 143 10.40 14.43 -2.07
C PHE A 143 9.20 15.32 -2.38
N ASP A 144 7.99 14.76 -2.28
CA ASP A 144 6.73 15.41 -2.65
C ASP A 144 6.30 16.44 -1.59
N GLU A 145 6.46 16.07 -0.32
CA GLU A 145 6.04 16.80 0.87
C GLU A 145 7.16 16.88 1.92
N PHE A 146 7.08 17.88 2.79
CA PHE A 146 8.03 18.06 3.90
C PHE A 146 7.33 18.72 5.09
N SER A 147 7.78 18.38 6.29
CA SER A 147 7.28 18.93 7.55
C SER A 147 8.39 18.92 8.61
N GLY A 148 8.86 20.12 8.98
CA GLY A 148 10.02 20.29 9.85
C GLY A 148 11.25 19.63 9.24
N ALA A 149 11.89 18.71 9.96
CA ALA A 149 13.06 17.96 9.50
C ALA A 149 12.72 16.74 8.62
N ASN A 150 11.45 16.42 8.42
CA ASN A 150 11.01 15.21 7.73
C ASN A 150 10.55 15.51 6.29
N VAL A 151 10.81 14.58 5.39
CA VAL A 151 10.37 14.61 3.99
C VAL A 151 9.65 13.32 3.63
N PHE A 152 8.67 13.42 2.73
CA PHE A 152 7.79 12.32 2.36
C PHE A 152 7.56 12.29 0.85
N ALA A 153 7.52 11.09 0.29
CA ALA A 153 7.32 10.85 -1.13
C ALA A 153 6.50 9.58 -1.35
N SER A 154 5.92 9.51 -2.54
CA SER A 154 5.08 8.41 -2.96
C SER A 154 5.69 7.68 -4.15
N ILE A 155 5.76 6.35 -4.07
CA ILE A 155 6.19 5.49 -5.18
C ILE A 155 4.95 4.80 -5.73
N GLU A 156 4.55 5.21 -6.93
CA GLU A 156 3.38 4.67 -7.63
C GLU A 156 3.78 3.47 -8.51
N ILE A 157 3.06 2.37 -8.32
CA ILE A 157 3.28 1.09 -8.99
C ILE A 157 1.97 0.63 -9.64
N THR A 158 2.02 0.33 -10.93
CA THR A 158 0.90 -0.18 -11.72
C THR A 158 1.23 -1.58 -12.25
N VAL A 159 0.46 -2.58 -11.83
CA VAL A 159 0.61 -3.95 -12.31
C VAL A 159 -0.54 -4.31 -13.25
N LYS A 160 -0.25 -4.36 -14.56
CA LYS A 160 -1.27 -4.68 -15.58
C LYS A 160 -1.76 -6.12 -15.44
N LYS A 161 -2.99 -6.37 -15.89
CA LYS A 161 -3.56 -7.71 -16.00
C LYS A 161 -2.66 -8.62 -16.84
N GLY A 162 -2.51 -9.89 -16.44
CA GLY A 162 -1.63 -10.85 -17.11
C GLY A 162 -0.13 -10.71 -16.79
N THR A 163 0.26 -9.82 -15.86
CA THR A 163 1.65 -9.75 -15.38
C THR A 163 2.00 -11.04 -14.64
N ALA A 164 3.16 -11.63 -14.97
CA ALA A 164 3.63 -12.86 -14.36
C ALA A 164 3.93 -12.68 -12.86
N THR A 165 3.72 -13.73 -12.07
CA THR A 165 4.08 -13.74 -10.65
C THR A 165 5.58 -13.67 -10.48
N CYS A 166 6.07 -12.67 -9.77
CA CYS A 166 7.49 -12.49 -9.48
C CYS A 166 7.68 -11.64 -8.23
N SER A 167 8.88 -11.71 -7.64
CA SER A 167 9.30 -10.83 -6.55
C SER A 167 10.40 -9.90 -7.04
N GLN A 168 10.39 -8.64 -6.62
CA GLN A 168 11.46 -7.69 -6.90
C GLN A 168 11.85 -6.97 -5.62
N LYS A 169 13.15 -6.89 -5.32
CA LYS A 169 13.65 -5.99 -4.29
C LYS A 169 13.95 -4.63 -4.91
N ILE A 170 13.51 -3.57 -4.23
CA ILE A 170 13.70 -2.18 -4.62
C ILE A 170 14.48 -1.51 -3.51
N PHE A 171 15.61 -0.92 -3.86
CA PHE A 171 16.41 -0.11 -2.95
C PHE A 171 15.98 1.34 -3.08
N ILE A 172 15.92 2.01 -1.93
CA ILE A 172 15.60 3.43 -1.81
C ILE A 172 16.80 4.07 -1.14
N ASP A 173 17.56 4.80 -1.92
CA ASP A 173 18.73 5.53 -1.45
C ASP A 173 18.36 7.00 -1.29
N VAL A 174 18.84 7.64 -0.24
CA VAL A 174 18.57 9.05 0.07
C VAL A 174 19.90 9.80 0.17
N ARG A 175 19.95 10.98 -0.44
CA ARG A 175 21.09 11.89 -0.35
C ARG A 175 20.67 13.25 0.18
N ASP A 176 21.65 13.93 0.78
CA ASP A 176 21.54 15.30 1.26
C ASP A 176 22.43 16.19 0.39
N THR A 177 21.81 17.09 -0.37
CA THR A 177 22.51 17.97 -1.31
C THR A 177 23.30 19.08 -0.62
N GLU A 178 23.03 19.40 0.65
CA GLU A 178 23.75 20.45 1.37
C GLU A 178 25.09 19.96 1.91
N ASN A 179 25.15 18.71 2.34
CA ASN A 179 26.34 18.14 2.97
C ASN A 179 27.32 17.50 1.98
N ASN A 180 27.06 17.61 0.66
CA ASN A 180 27.88 17.04 -0.41
C ASN A 180 28.15 15.52 -0.24
N ASN A 181 27.33 14.86 0.57
CA ASN A 181 27.46 13.45 0.88
C ASN A 181 26.82 12.63 -0.24
N ASP A 182 27.60 11.69 -0.76
CA ASP A 182 27.05 10.49 -1.38
C ASP A 182 26.05 9.85 -0.40
N GLU A 183 25.02 9.20 -0.97
CA GLU A 183 23.96 8.40 -0.31
C GLU A 183 24.14 8.23 1.21
N PHE A 184 23.49 9.08 2.04
CA PHE A 184 23.72 9.07 3.49
C PHE A 184 22.87 8.04 4.22
N ALA A 185 21.75 7.64 3.62
CA ALA A 185 20.87 6.64 4.18
C ALA A 185 20.18 5.85 3.06
N GLY A 186 19.85 4.59 3.35
CA GLY A 186 19.22 3.71 2.40
C GLY A 186 18.33 2.68 3.09
N THR A 187 17.28 2.28 2.40
CA THR A 187 16.37 1.22 2.83
C THR A 187 15.92 0.41 1.62
N PHE A 188 15.08 -0.59 1.85
CA PHE A 188 14.53 -1.37 0.76
C PHE A 188 13.11 -1.83 1.09
N PHE A 189 12.37 -2.14 0.04
CA PHE A 189 11.16 -2.93 0.15
C PHE A 189 11.10 -4.01 -0.94
N ARG A 190 10.25 -5.00 -0.74
CA ARG A 190 10.02 -6.08 -1.68
C ARG A 190 8.66 -5.91 -2.33
N LEU A 191 8.62 -5.85 -3.64
CA LEU A 191 7.41 -5.98 -4.43
C LEU A 191 7.15 -7.46 -4.71
N GLU A 192 5.95 -7.94 -4.44
CA GLU A 192 5.51 -9.30 -4.75
C GLU A 192 4.24 -9.27 -5.59
N ILE A 193 4.34 -9.76 -6.83
CA ILE A 193 3.21 -9.87 -7.74
C ILE A 193 2.54 -11.23 -7.52
N LEU A 194 1.32 -11.20 -6.99
CA LEU A 194 0.53 -12.39 -6.70
C LEU A 194 -0.11 -12.94 -7.98
N LYS A 195 -0.56 -14.20 -7.92
CA LYS A 195 -1.29 -14.81 -9.03
C LYS A 195 -2.65 -14.13 -9.20
N GLU A 196 -3.06 -13.88 -10.44
CA GLU A 196 -4.43 -13.49 -10.74
C GLU A 196 -5.37 -14.59 -10.21
N GLY A 197 -6.27 -14.22 -9.29
CA GLY A 197 -7.23 -15.16 -8.72
C GLY A 197 -8.22 -15.59 -9.80
N LEU A 198 -8.36 -16.90 -10.01
CA LEU A 198 -9.50 -17.48 -10.72
C LEU A 198 -10.72 -17.37 -9.79
N PHE A 199 -11.54 -16.35 -9.98
CA PHE A 199 -12.92 -16.33 -9.49
C PHE A 199 -13.87 -16.47 -10.67
#